data_AF-A0A3A4XQY4-F1
#
_entry.id   AF-A0A3A4XQY4-F1
#
_cell.length_a   1.000
_cell.length_b   1.000
_cell.length_c   1.000
_cell.angle_alpha   90.00
_cell.angle_beta   90.00
_cell.angle_gamma   90.00
#
_symmetry.space_group_name_H-M   'P 1'
#
loop_
_entity.id
_entity.type
_entity.pdbx_description
1 polymer ?
#
loop_
_entity_poly.entity_id
_entity_poly.type
_entity_poly.pdbx_seq_one_letter_code
_entity_poly.pdbx_strand_id
1 'polypeptide(L)'
;MLSLPSKPWKKASLASIGEDLYHLTFLDPLPSAREFEEIVKTLEDLISATEEVVFKDSDHLQLQLRIRDLKIFKRRLIFLNISIVKEAG
;
A
#
# COMPACT_ATOMS: atom_id res chain seq x y z
N MET A 1 -3.15 -20.87 22.61
CA MET A 1 -3.23 -20.55 21.16
C MET A 1 -3.06 -19.06 21.04
N LEU A 2 -1.96 -18.59 20.41
CA LEU A 2 -1.81 -17.18 20.09
C LEU A 2 -2.76 -16.88 18.94
N SER A 3 -3.95 -16.39 19.26
CA SER A 3 -4.92 -15.90 18.29
C SER A 3 -4.33 -14.63 17.66
N LEU A 4 -3.71 -14.78 16.49
CA LEU A 4 -3.36 -13.62 15.67
C LEU A 4 -4.66 -12.85 15.42
N PRO A 5 -4.70 -11.52 15.65
CA PRO A 5 -5.82 -10.73 15.19
C PRO A 5 -5.85 -10.89 13.67
N SER A 6 -6.85 -11.63 13.18
CA SER A 6 -7.11 -11.86 11.76
C SER A 6 -7.63 -10.55 11.17
N LYS A 7 -6.77 -9.54 11.05
CA LYS A 7 -7.10 -8.36 10.28
C LYS A 7 -7.33 -8.84 8.84
N PRO A 8 -8.50 -8.56 8.24
CA PRO A 8 -8.79 -9.02 6.89
C PRO A 8 -7.78 -8.41 5.93
N TRP A 9 -7.30 -9.24 4.99
CA TRP A 9 -6.36 -8.79 3.98
C TRP A 9 -7.02 -7.71 3.11
N LYS A 10 -6.36 -6.57 2.97
CA LYS A 10 -6.75 -5.50 2.05
C LYS A 10 -6.19 -5.83 0.67
N LYS A 11 -7.03 -5.75 -0.34
CA LYS A 11 -6.61 -5.95 -1.72
C LYS A 11 -6.21 -4.61 -2.30
N ALA A 12 -5.12 -4.59 -3.03
CA ALA A 12 -4.70 -3.42 -3.77
C ALA A 12 -4.21 -3.80 -5.17
N SER A 13 -4.31 -2.85 -6.09
CA SER A 13 -3.66 -2.88 -7.39
C SER A 13 -2.41 -2.02 -7.33
N LEU A 14 -1.34 -2.46 -7.98
CA LEU A 14 -0.13 -1.66 -8.15
C LEU A 14 0.15 -1.49 -9.65
N ALA A 15 0.24 -0.26 -10.12
CA ALA A 15 0.52 0.05 -11.51
C ALA A 15 1.77 0.93 -11.62
N SER A 16 2.65 0.66 -12.58
CA SER A 16 3.74 1.59 -12.88
C SER A 16 3.19 2.81 -13.61
N ILE A 17 3.62 4.01 -13.21
CA ILE A 17 3.21 5.28 -13.84
C ILE A 17 4.42 6.12 -14.27
N GLY A 18 5.65 5.62 -14.08
CA GLY A 18 6.89 6.30 -14.45
C GLY A 18 8.11 5.55 -13.95
N GLU A 19 9.28 6.16 -14.11
CA GLU A 19 10.53 5.61 -13.56
C GLU A 19 10.47 5.67 -12.02
N ASP A 20 10.59 4.50 -11.39
CA ASP A 20 10.43 4.28 -9.95
C ASP A 20 9.10 4.80 -9.36
N LEU A 21 8.10 5.16 -10.16
CA LEU A 21 6.83 5.70 -9.70
C LEU A 21 5.70 4.71 -9.91
N TYR A 22 4.97 4.43 -8.83
CA TYR A 22 3.91 3.44 -8.81
C TYR A 22 2.65 4.02 -8.19
N HIS A 23 1.52 3.62 -8.74
CA HIS A 23 0.19 3.92 -8.23
C HIS A 23 -0.35 2.69 -7.49
N LEU A 24 -0.56 2.83 -6.19
CA LEU A 24 -1.22 1.84 -5.33
C LEU A 24 -2.68 2.25 -5.11
N THR A 25 -3.62 1.44 -5.59
CA THR A 25 -5.06 1.69 -5.48
C THR A 25 -5.69 0.59 -4.64
N PHE A 26 -6.41 0.94 -3.57
CA PHE A 26 -7.15 -0.05 -2.78
C PHE A 26 -8.36 -0.56 -3.57
N LEU A 27 -8.66 -1.85 -3.42
CA LEU A 27 -9.72 -2.56 -4.12
C LEU A 27 -10.77 -3.07 -3.14
N ASP A 28 -11.91 -3.49 -3.68
CA ASP A 28 -13.01 -3.96 -2.86
C ASP A 28 -12.67 -5.19 -1.99
N PRO A 29 -13.08 -5.18 -0.69
CA PRO A 29 -13.78 -4.09 -0.02
C PRO A 29 -12.84 -2.91 0.31
N LEU A 30 -13.26 -1.70 -0.08
CA LEU A 30 -12.51 -0.47 0.17
C LEU A 30 -12.37 -0.19 1.68
N PRO A 31 -11.18 0.22 2.16
CA PRO A 31 -11.03 0.69 3.53
C PRO A 31 -11.86 1.97 3.74
N SER A 32 -12.31 2.20 4.98
CA SER A 32 -12.85 3.53 5.32
C SER A 32 -11.77 4.60 5.20
N ALA A 33 -12.15 5.87 5.01
CA ALA A 33 -11.17 6.97 4.96
C ALA A 33 -10.25 6.97 6.19
N ARG A 34 -10.80 6.75 7.40
CA ARG A 34 -9.99 6.63 8.62
C ARG A 34 -9.00 5.47 8.57
N GLU A 35 -9.44 4.30 8.10
CA GLU A 35 -8.57 3.13 7.96
C GLU A 35 -7.48 3.35 6.91
N PHE A 36 -7.80 4.04 5.82
CA PHE A 36 -6.83 4.45 4.81
C PHE A 36 -5.79 5.40 5.40
N GLU A 37 -6.20 6.42 6.16
CA GLU A 37 -5.28 7.31 6.87
C GLU A 37 -4.33 6.54 7.81
N GLU A 38 -4.85 5.57 8.57
CA GLU A 38 -4.05 4.70 9.45
C GLU A 38 -3.05 3.83 8.65
N ILE A 39 -3.48 3.29 7.51
CA ILE A 39 -2.62 2.49 6.63
C ILE A 39 -1.50 3.36 6.04
N VAL A 40 -1.82 4.56 5.56
CA VAL A 40 -0.82 5.48 4.98
C VAL A 40 0.22 5.85 6.03
N LYS A 41 -0.21 6.23 7.23
CA LYS A 41 0.72 6.56 8.31
C LYS A 41 1.64 5.38 8.63
N THR A 42 1.08 4.18 8.75
CA THR A 42 1.88 2.97 9.02
C THR A 42 2.81 2.64 7.85
N LEU A 43 2.36 2.88 6.60
CA LEU A 43 3.18 2.72 5.42
C LEU A 43 4.38 3.67 5.46
N GLU A 44 4.15 4.97 5.68
CA GLU A 44 5.19 6.00 5.83
C GLU A 44 6.23 5.63 6.90
N ASP A 45 5.78 5.14 8.06
CA ASP A 45 6.66 4.65 9.13
C ASP A 45 7.52 3.45 8.68
N LEU A 46 6.98 2.59 7.82
CA LEU A 46 7.69 1.41 7.26
C LEU A 46 8.61 1.76 6.08
N ILE A 47 8.42 2.91 5.43
CA ILE A 47 9.14 3.31 4.22
C ILE A 47 10.08 4.50 4.47
N SER A 48 11.06 4.35 5.37
CA SER A 48 11.85 5.52 5.81
C SER A 48 13.23 5.71 5.15
N ALA A 49 13.63 4.93 4.14
CA ALA A 49 14.99 5.04 3.58
C ALA A 49 15.11 4.98 2.04
N THR A 50 14.23 4.24 1.36
CA THR A 50 14.38 3.94 -0.08
C THR A 50 13.15 4.23 -0.90
N GLU A 51 12.04 4.57 -0.25
CA GLU A 51 10.75 4.85 -0.87
C GLU A 51 10.14 6.12 -0.27
N GLU A 52 9.19 6.70 -0.98
CA GLU A 52 8.54 7.96 -0.60
C GLU A 52 7.07 7.94 -1.04
N VAL A 53 6.16 8.44 -0.19
CA VAL A 53 4.79 8.75 -0.62
C VAL A 53 4.81 10.10 -1.33
N VAL A 54 4.59 10.10 -2.64
CA VAL A 54 4.65 11.32 -3.48
C VAL A 54 3.29 12.01 -3.53
N PHE A 55 2.21 11.24 -3.52
CA PHE A 55 0.85 11.76 -3.58
C PHE A 55 -0.12 10.84 -2.85
N LYS A 56 -1.15 11.45 -2.25
CA LYS A 56 -2.22 10.77 -1.53
C LYS A 56 -3.56 11.37 -1.93
N ASP A 57 -4.48 10.48 -2.26
CA ASP A 57 -5.86 10.83 -2.56
C ASP A 57 -6.78 9.95 -1.71
N SER A 58 -7.31 10.56 -0.66
CA SER A 58 -8.19 9.92 0.31
C SER A 58 -9.62 9.74 -0.21
N ASP A 59 -10.03 10.49 -1.24
CA ASP A 59 -11.36 10.37 -1.84
C ASP A 59 -11.46 9.11 -2.72
N HIS A 60 -10.36 8.79 -3.43
CA HIS A 60 -10.26 7.60 -4.28
C HIS A 60 -9.46 6.46 -3.64
N LEU A 61 -9.00 6.63 -2.39
CA LEU A 61 -8.24 5.65 -1.62
C LEU A 61 -7.03 5.13 -2.41
N GLN A 62 -6.22 6.06 -2.89
CA GLN A 62 -5.09 5.78 -3.77
C GLN A 62 -3.84 6.57 -3.38
N LEU A 63 -2.68 5.99 -3.67
CA LEU A 63 -1.37 6.51 -3.29
C LEU A 63 -0.42 6.43 -4.49
N GLN A 64 0.37 7.48 -4.69
CA GLN A 64 1.54 7.40 -5.55
C GLN A 64 2.78 7.28 -4.69
N LEU A 65 3.61 6.30 -5.04
CA LEU A 65 4.78 5.90 -4.30
C LEU A 65 5.97 5.92 -5.22
N ARG A 66 7.07 6.51 -4.76
CA ARG A 66 8.37 6.32 -5.38
C ARG A 66 9.03 5.11 -4.76
N ILE A 67 9.26 4.05 -5.54
CA ILE A 67 9.74 2.75 -5.06
C ILE A 67 11.00 2.37 -5.85
N ARG A 68 12.16 2.37 -5.19
CA ARG A 68 13.43 1.92 -5.80
C ARG A 68 13.60 0.41 -5.83
N ASP A 69 13.07 -0.30 -4.83
CA ASP A 69 13.09 -1.77 -4.76
C ASP A 69 11.67 -2.31 -4.56
N LEU A 70 11.03 -2.66 -5.68
CA LEU A 70 9.68 -3.20 -5.71
C LEU A 70 9.54 -4.51 -4.91
N LYS A 71 10.61 -5.33 -4.87
CA LYS A 71 10.58 -6.63 -4.20
C LYS A 71 10.60 -6.46 -2.68
N ILE A 72 11.41 -5.55 -2.18
CA ILE A 72 11.43 -5.18 -0.75
C ILE A 72 10.09 -4.53 -0.37
N PHE A 73 9.59 -3.61 -1.19
CA PHE A 73 8.31 -2.94 -0.95
C PHE A 73 7.15 -3.93 -0.81
N LYS A 74 7.01 -4.89 -1.73
CA LYS A 74 5.96 -5.93 -1.65
C LYS A 74 6.03 -6.76 -0.37
N ARG A 75 7.24 -7.03 0.14
CA ARG A 75 7.39 -7.72 1.44
C ARG A 75 6.90 -6.87 2.60
N ARG A 76 7.09 -5.54 2.54
CA ARG A 76 6.59 -4.62 3.58
C ARG A 76 5.07 -4.56 3.63
N LEU A 77 4.41 -4.64 2.49
CA LEU A 77 2.94 -4.70 2.40
C LEU A 77 2.32 -5.89 3.16
N ILE A 78 3.05 -7.00 3.31
CA ILE A 78 2.59 -8.16 4.08
C ILE A 78 2.39 -7.78 5.56
N PHE A 79 3.25 -6.94 6.13
CA PHE A 79 3.10 -6.48 7.52
C PHE A 79 1.90 -5.55 7.71
N LEU A 80 1.42 -4.93 6.62
CA LEU A 80 0.20 -4.13 6.58
C LEU A 80 -1.05 -4.97 6.26
N ASN A 81 -0.92 -6.29 6.08
CA ASN A 81 -1.97 -7.17 5.55
C ASN A 81 -2.53 -6.69 4.20
N ILE A 82 -1.67 -6.11 3.35
CA ILE A 82 -2.04 -5.67 2.00
C ILE A 82 -1.55 -6.71 0.99
N SER A 83 -2.47 -7.21 0.16
CA SER A 83 -2.19 -8.12 -0.94
C SER A 83 -2.31 -7.38 -2.27
N ILE A 84 -1.25 -7.41 -3.08
CA ILE A 84 -1.30 -6.94 -4.46
C ILE A 84 -1.92 -8.04 -5.30
N VAL A 85 -3.14 -7.81 -5.78
CA VAL A 85 -3.91 -8.80 -6.56
C VAL A 85 -3.97 -8.47 -8.06
N LYS A 86 -3.55 -7.26 -8.43
CA LYS A 86 -3.46 -6.82 -9.82
C LYS A 86 -2.20 -5.98 -10.01
N GLU A 87 -1.40 -6.36 -11.00
CA GLU A 87 -0.22 -5.62 -11.43
C GLU A 87 -0.43 -5.21 -12.89
N ALA A 88 -0.46 -3.91 -13.16
CA ALA A 88 -0.48 -3.38 -14.52
C ALA A 88 0.90 -2.80 -14.82
N GLY A 89 1.65 -3.49 -15.67
CA GLY A 89 2.95 -3.05 -16.19
C GLY A 89 2.81 -2.22 -17.44
#